data_AF-A0A4R6QHJ1-F1
#
_entry.id   AF-A0A4R6QHJ1-F1
#
_cell.length_a   1.000
_cell.length_b   1.000
_cell.length_c   1.000
_cell.angle_alpha   90.00
_cell.angle_beta   90.00
_cell.angle_gamma   90.00
#
_symmetry.space_group_name_H-M   'P 1'
#
loop_
_entity.id
_entity.type
_entity.pdbx_description
1 polymer ?
#
loop_
_entity_poly.entity_id
_entity_poly.type
_entity_poly.pdbx_seq_one_letter_code
_entity_poly.pdbx_strand_id
1 'polypeptide(L)'
;MTAALLESSLTSLPLIARGKVRENYAVGTDRILMVASDRLSAFDVIMGEPIPGKGALLTQMALFWFKQLDGIVPNHLTGDDPLSVVTEAEKAQVRDRSMLVKRLKPLPVEAVVRGYLAGSGWAEYQKNGEVCGVKLPSGLKNASKLPEPIFTPATKAEMGDHDENISFDKMVEIIGADLATRVRDISIALYRRAADYALGKGIIIADTKFEFGLDADGTLTLMDEVLTPDSSRYWPVESYAEGINPPSYDKQFVRDWLEQATVDGKPWGKVAPAPALPAEVIAKTRAKYEEALARLTQ
;
A
#
# COMPACT_ATOMS: atom_id res chain seq x y z
N MET A 1 -4.50 0.61 26.39
CA MET A 1 -4.48 1.05 24.98
C MET A 1 -3.21 1.85 24.77
N THR A 2 -2.38 1.48 23.79
CA THR A 2 -1.23 2.33 23.38
C THR A 2 -1.76 3.64 22.82
N ALA A 3 -1.12 4.76 23.20
CA ALA A 3 -1.44 6.07 22.63
C ALA A 3 -1.25 6.06 21.10
N ALA A 4 -2.05 6.84 20.38
CA ALA A 4 -1.88 7.00 18.94
C ALA A 4 -0.52 7.64 18.64
N LEU A 5 0.20 7.11 17.65
CA LEU A 5 1.51 7.61 17.24
C LEU A 5 1.37 8.36 15.93
N LEU A 6 1.31 9.70 15.99
CA LEU A 6 1.36 10.51 14.76
C LEU A 6 2.75 10.58 14.20
N GLU A 7 3.79 10.77 15.00
CA GLU A 7 5.19 10.76 14.55
C GLU A 7 6.07 10.05 15.57
N SER A 8 7.03 9.27 15.10
CA SER A 8 8.06 8.70 15.96
C SER A 8 9.22 9.67 16.17
N SER A 9 9.82 9.62 17.36
CA SER A 9 10.92 10.48 17.81
C SER A 9 12.06 9.65 18.42
N LEU A 10 12.55 8.66 17.68
CA LEU A 10 13.69 7.85 18.10
C LEU A 10 14.97 8.70 18.06
N THR A 11 15.68 8.72 19.18
CA THR A 11 16.95 9.43 19.38
C THR A 11 18.17 8.50 19.23
N SER A 12 17.97 7.19 19.44
CA SER A 12 19.02 6.17 19.33
C SER A 12 19.41 5.83 17.90
N LEU A 13 18.59 6.15 16.91
CA LEU A 13 18.80 5.81 15.50
C LEU A 13 18.68 7.04 14.60
N PRO A 14 19.55 7.20 13.57
CA PRO A 14 19.42 8.29 12.60
C PRO A 14 18.14 8.15 11.77
N LEU A 15 17.33 9.21 11.67
CA LEU A 15 16.19 9.27 10.77
C LEU A 15 16.68 9.35 9.31
N ILE A 16 16.23 8.44 8.44
CA ILE A 16 16.50 8.47 7.00
C ILE A 16 15.45 9.32 6.29
N ALA A 17 14.17 9.01 6.53
CA ALA A 17 13.06 9.65 5.86
C ALA A 17 11.77 9.53 6.68
N ARG A 18 10.92 10.55 6.57
CA ARG A 18 9.52 10.50 7.01
C ARG A 18 8.63 10.57 5.78
N GLY A 19 7.96 9.47 5.47
CA GLY A 19 6.94 9.40 4.45
C GLY A 19 5.56 9.76 4.99
N LYS A 20 4.53 9.61 4.14
CA LYS A 20 3.14 9.94 4.48
C LYS A 20 2.66 9.23 5.75
N VAL A 21 3.00 7.96 5.93
CA VAL A 21 2.50 7.12 7.04
C VAL A 21 3.58 6.29 7.74
N ARG A 22 4.86 6.45 7.36
CA ARG A 22 5.97 5.65 7.86
C ARG A 22 7.22 6.49 8.09
N GLU A 23 8.02 6.06 9.05
CA GLU A 23 9.34 6.60 9.37
C GLU A 23 10.38 5.51 9.20
N ASN A 24 11.46 5.82 8.50
CA ASN A 24 12.56 4.90 8.27
C ASN A 24 13.79 5.39 9.03
N TYR A 25 14.34 4.56 9.90
CA TYR A 25 15.55 4.84 10.68
C TYR A 25 16.69 3.92 10.25
N ALA A 26 17.90 4.45 10.17
CA ALA A 26 19.09 3.69 9.85
C ALA A 26 19.49 2.80 11.05
N VAL A 27 19.71 1.51 10.79
CA VAL A 27 20.30 0.59 11.76
C VAL A 27 21.61 0.08 11.15
N GLY A 28 22.73 0.62 11.62
CA GLY A 28 24.03 0.40 10.96
C GLY A 28 24.02 0.90 9.51
N THR A 29 24.73 0.18 8.64
CA THR A 29 24.88 0.55 7.21
C THR A 29 23.98 -0.27 6.28
N ASP A 30 23.42 -1.37 6.76
CA ASP A 30 22.80 -2.44 5.97
C ASP A 30 21.36 -2.75 6.35
N ARG A 31 20.82 -2.11 7.40
CA ARG A 31 19.44 -2.32 7.86
C ARG A 31 18.68 -1.00 8.04
N ILE A 32 17.36 -1.12 8.05
CA ILE A 32 16.41 -0.05 8.28
C ILE A 32 15.37 -0.54 9.29
N LEU A 33 15.12 0.26 10.33
CA LEU A 33 13.93 0.10 11.16
C LEU A 33 12.80 0.91 10.51
N MET A 34 11.78 0.21 10.01
CA MET A 34 10.58 0.82 9.47
C MET A 34 9.52 0.92 10.56
N VAL A 35 9.02 2.12 10.85
CA VAL A 35 7.97 2.38 11.85
C VAL A 35 6.72 2.87 11.13
N ALA A 36 5.61 2.13 11.25
CA ALA A 36 4.31 2.54 10.76
C ALA A 36 3.60 3.41 11.79
N SER A 37 3.26 4.64 11.39
CA SER A 37 2.51 5.56 12.23
C SER A 37 1.01 5.32 12.10
N ASP A 38 0.26 5.98 12.97
CA ASP A 38 -1.20 6.01 12.93
C ASP A 38 -1.73 7.12 11.99
N ARG A 39 -0.84 7.78 11.22
CA ARG A 39 -1.24 8.75 10.20
C ARG A 39 -2.03 8.07 9.08
N LEU A 40 -2.98 8.80 8.54
CA LEU A 40 -3.72 8.47 7.33
C LEU A 40 -3.47 9.55 6.28
N SER A 41 -3.35 9.15 5.03
CA SER A 41 -3.34 10.07 3.89
C SER A 41 -4.43 9.72 2.90
N ALA A 42 -5.05 10.74 2.31
CA ALA A 42 -6.03 10.62 1.24
C ALA A 42 -5.86 11.79 0.27
N PHE A 43 -5.95 11.52 -1.04
CA PHE A 43 -5.68 12.51 -2.10
C PHE A 43 -4.33 13.22 -1.92
N ASP A 44 -3.31 12.45 -1.51
CA ASP A 44 -1.96 12.94 -1.22
C ASP A 44 -1.80 13.95 -0.08
N VAL A 45 -2.89 14.25 0.63
CA VAL A 45 -2.87 15.06 1.86
C VAL A 45 -2.88 14.15 3.09
N ILE A 46 -2.01 14.45 4.06
CA ILE A 46 -2.00 13.77 5.37
C ILE A 46 -3.09 14.37 6.25
N MET A 47 -3.90 13.52 6.89
CA MET A 47 -4.98 13.93 7.79
C MET A 47 -4.41 14.46 9.11
N GLY A 48 -5.11 15.41 9.73
CA GLY A 48 -4.68 15.98 11.02
C GLY A 48 -4.82 15.00 12.18
N GLU A 49 -5.86 14.18 12.15
CA GLU A 49 -6.15 13.18 13.17
C GLU A 49 -5.57 11.80 12.84
N PRO A 50 -5.11 11.04 13.86
CA PRO A 50 -4.67 9.66 13.66
C PRO A 50 -5.85 8.71 13.51
N ILE A 51 -5.58 7.54 12.95
CA ILE A 51 -6.40 6.33 13.12
C ILE A 51 -5.71 5.44 14.17
N PRO A 52 -6.10 5.51 15.46
CA PRO A 52 -5.32 4.89 16.53
C PRO A 52 -5.12 3.38 16.34
N GLY A 53 -3.87 2.92 16.39
CA GLY A 53 -3.52 1.51 16.20
C GLY A 53 -3.40 1.06 14.74
N LYS A 54 -3.67 1.94 13.76
CA LYS A 54 -3.50 1.65 12.33
C LYS A 54 -2.10 1.12 12.02
N GLY A 55 -1.05 1.76 12.52
CA GLY A 55 0.32 1.35 12.22
C GLY A 55 0.60 -0.10 12.63
N ALA A 56 0.05 -0.53 13.77
CA ALA A 56 0.18 -1.90 14.24
C ALA A 56 -0.64 -2.89 13.39
N LEU A 57 -1.88 -2.54 13.04
CA LEU A 57 -2.73 -3.37 12.17
C LEU A 57 -2.10 -3.58 10.79
N LEU A 58 -1.58 -2.52 10.17
CA LEU A 58 -0.93 -2.60 8.86
C LEU A 58 0.36 -3.43 8.92
N THR A 59 1.14 -3.29 9.99
CA THR A 59 2.36 -4.08 10.20
C THR A 59 2.03 -5.56 10.35
N GLN A 60 1.04 -5.91 11.17
CA GLN A 60 0.59 -7.31 11.33
C GLN A 60 0.12 -7.90 10.00
N MET A 61 -0.63 -7.13 9.21
CA MET A 61 -1.09 -7.58 7.89
C MET A 61 0.07 -7.78 6.91
N ALA A 62 1.03 -6.85 6.87
CA ALA A 62 2.21 -6.98 6.01
C ALA A 62 3.04 -8.22 6.39
N LEU A 63 3.29 -8.45 7.68
CA LEU A 63 4.01 -9.63 8.17
C LEU A 63 3.27 -10.94 7.84
N PHE A 64 1.95 -10.95 7.95
CA PHE A 64 1.13 -12.07 7.51
C PHE A 64 1.33 -12.35 6.01
N TRP A 65 1.28 -11.32 5.17
CA TRP A 65 1.45 -11.49 3.72
C TRP A 65 2.86 -11.89 3.31
N PHE A 66 3.90 -11.33 3.94
CA PHE A 66 5.27 -11.79 3.70
C PHE A 66 5.41 -13.30 3.95
N LYS A 67 4.76 -13.82 5.00
CA LYS A 67 4.73 -15.25 5.28
C LYS A 67 3.94 -16.05 4.23
N GLN A 68 2.75 -15.58 3.83
CA GLN A 68 1.93 -16.28 2.83
C GLN A 68 2.55 -16.29 1.43
N LEU A 69 3.35 -15.28 1.11
CA LEU A 69 4.00 -15.10 -0.18
C LEU A 69 5.40 -15.70 -0.25
N ASP A 70 5.86 -16.33 0.83
CA ASP A 70 7.16 -16.97 0.89
C ASP A 70 7.34 -17.99 -0.25
N GLY A 71 8.59 -18.13 -0.71
CA GLY A 71 8.96 -19.00 -1.83
C GLY A 71 8.66 -18.46 -3.24
N ILE A 72 8.06 -17.26 -3.41
CA ILE A 72 7.97 -16.62 -4.74
C ILE A 72 9.22 -15.78 -5.04
N VAL A 73 9.59 -14.91 -4.11
CA VAL A 73 10.72 -13.98 -4.21
C VAL A 73 11.24 -13.71 -2.79
N PRO A 74 12.55 -13.49 -2.60
CA PRO A 74 13.05 -13.01 -1.32
C PRO A 74 12.35 -11.71 -0.90
N ASN A 75 12.20 -11.50 0.41
CA ASN A 75 11.71 -10.25 0.96
C ASN A 75 12.77 -9.59 1.87
N HIS A 76 12.54 -8.32 2.19
CA HIS A 76 13.50 -7.50 2.94
C HIS A 76 13.51 -7.78 4.46
N LEU A 77 12.67 -8.65 5.02
CA LEU A 77 12.67 -8.90 6.46
C LEU A 77 14.01 -9.53 6.89
N THR A 78 14.54 -9.08 8.02
CA THR A 78 15.77 -9.65 8.60
C THR A 78 15.48 -10.90 9.43
N GLY A 79 14.27 -11.02 9.98
CA GLY A 79 13.89 -12.04 10.96
C GLY A 79 14.20 -11.65 12.41
N ASP A 80 14.95 -10.57 12.63
CA ASP A 80 15.28 -10.05 13.95
C ASP A 80 14.11 -9.26 14.56
N ASP A 81 14.04 -9.21 15.89
CA ASP A 81 13.07 -8.38 16.63
C ASP A 81 13.37 -6.88 16.42
N PRO A 82 12.43 -6.08 15.88
CA PRO A 82 12.57 -4.63 15.77
C PRO A 82 12.87 -3.91 17.09
N LEU A 83 12.51 -4.49 18.23
CA LEU A 83 12.78 -3.92 19.55
C LEU A 83 14.25 -4.07 19.98
N SER A 84 15.03 -4.93 19.32
CA SER A 84 16.44 -5.19 19.65
C SER A 84 17.38 -4.03 19.30
N VAL A 85 16.92 -3.08 18.49
CA VAL A 85 17.74 -1.98 17.94
C VAL A 85 17.38 -0.61 18.53
N VAL A 86 16.51 -0.56 19.53
CA VAL A 86 16.11 0.69 20.21
C VAL A 86 16.27 0.59 21.72
N THR A 87 16.30 1.74 22.39
CA THR A 87 16.38 1.79 23.86
C THR A 87 15.05 1.38 24.50
N GLU A 88 15.06 0.99 25.78
CA GLU A 88 13.81 0.66 26.51
C GLU A 88 12.78 1.80 26.49
N ALA A 89 13.23 3.04 26.59
CA ALA A 89 12.36 4.22 26.57
C ALA A 89 11.65 4.42 25.20
N GLU A 90 12.22 3.88 24.12
CA GLU A 90 11.73 4.02 22.76
C GLU A 90 10.84 2.85 22.33
N LYS A 91 10.91 1.69 23.01
CA LYS A 91 10.17 0.47 22.63
C LYS A 91 8.66 0.69 22.47
N ALA A 92 8.06 1.59 23.25
CA ALA A 92 6.63 1.88 23.14
C ALA A 92 6.23 2.47 21.76
N GLN A 93 7.14 3.17 21.08
CA GLN A 93 6.91 3.73 19.74
C GLN A 93 7.09 2.72 18.61
N VAL A 94 7.76 1.59 18.89
CA VAL A 94 8.17 0.58 17.88
C VAL A 94 7.33 -0.68 17.97
N ARG A 95 6.91 -1.06 19.17
CA ARG A 95 6.20 -2.31 19.44
C ARG A 95 4.96 -2.47 18.55
N ASP A 96 4.86 -3.65 17.95
CA ASP A 96 3.78 -4.15 17.09
C ASP A 96 3.55 -3.37 15.79
N ARG A 97 4.30 -2.28 15.54
CA ARG A 97 4.13 -1.38 14.39
C ARG A 97 5.40 -1.17 13.58
N SER A 98 6.38 -2.04 13.76
CA SER A 98 7.66 -1.91 13.10
C SER A 98 8.17 -3.20 12.52
N MET A 99 9.04 -3.08 11.52
CA MET A 99 9.77 -4.16 10.88
C MET A 99 11.25 -3.78 10.81
N LEU A 100 12.14 -4.71 11.15
CA LEU A 100 13.57 -4.57 10.89
C LEU A 100 13.90 -5.22 9.56
N VAL A 101 14.36 -4.41 8.61
CA VAL A 101 14.49 -4.82 7.22
C VAL A 101 15.89 -4.56 6.69
N LYS A 102 16.28 -5.29 5.65
CA LYS A 102 17.50 -5.06 4.87
C LYS A 102 17.38 -3.70 4.17
N ARG A 103 18.49 -2.96 4.12
CA ARG A 103 18.64 -1.79 3.25
C ARG A 103 18.88 -2.29 1.83
N LEU A 104 17.94 -1.99 0.95
CA LEU A 104 18.02 -2.31 -0.47
C LEU A 104 18.26 -1.06 -1.31
N LYS A 105 18.72 -1.23 -2.55
CA LYS A 105 18.66 -0.21 -3.59
C LYS A 105 17.27 -0.27 -4.24
N PRO A 106 16.35 0.68 -3.96
CA PRO A 106 14.98 0.61 -4.48
C PRO A 106 14.96 0.76 -6.01
N LEU A 107 14.02 0.09 -6.67
CA LEU A 107 13.73 0.34 -8.08
C LEU A 107 12.85 1.59 -8.20
N PRO A 108 13.07 2.47 -9.20
CA PRO A 108 12.35 3.75 -9.34
C PRO A 108 10.96 3.59 -9.99
N VAL A 109 10.26 2.50 -9.68
CA VAL A 109 8.98 2.13 -10.29
C VAL A 109 8.06 1.49 -9.26
N GLU A 110 6.76 1.70 -9.44
CA GLU A 110 5.72 1.01 -8.68
C GLU A 110 5.16 -0.14 -9.51
N ALA A 111 5.16 -1.33 -8.91
CA ALA A 111 4.72 -2.55 -9.58
C ALA A 111 3.25 -2.84 -9.24
N VAL A 112 2.34 -2.15 -9.93
CA VAL A 112 0.89 -2.31 -9.73
C VAL A 112 0.36 -3.48 -10.55
N VAL A 113 -0.43 -4.35 -9.92
CA VAL A 113 -1.18 -5.42 -10.58
C VAL A 113 -2.66 -5.25 -10.30
N ARG A 114 -3.47 -5.44 -11.34
CA ARG A 114 -4.93 -5.29 -11.30
C ARG A 114 -5.58 -6.58 -11.75
N GLY A 115 -6.49 -7.13 -10.95
CA GLY A 115 -7.43 -8.17 -11.40
C GLY A 115 -8.84 -7.65 -11.61
N TYR A 116 -9.12 -6.42 -11.17
CA TYR A 116 -10.39 -5.73 -11.37
C TYR A 116 -10.13 -4.31 -11.85
N LEU A 117 -11.04 -3.79 -12.67
CA LEU A 117 -10.91 -2.48 -13.27
C LEU A 117 -11.53 -1.40 -12.37
N ALA A 118 -10.68 -0.60 -11.71
CA ALA A 118 -11.12 0.49 -10.83
C ALA A 118 -10.10 1.63 -10.81
N GLY A 119 -10.48 2.76 -10.20
CA GLY A 119 -9.58 3.90 -9.99
C GLY A 119 -8.98 4.45 -11.29
N SER A 120 -7.67 4.73 -11.27
CA SER A 120 -6.95 5.27 -12.44
C SER A 120 -7.01 4.34 -13.66
N GLY A 121 -6.99 3.02 -13.46
CA GLY A 121 -7.14 2.07 -14.57
C GLY A 121 -8.51 2.16 -15.24
N TRP A 122 -9.59 2.30 -14.45
CA TRP A 122 -10.92 2.54 -15.02
C TRP A 122 -10.99 3.86 -15.79
N ALA A 123 -10.43 4.94 -15.22
CA ALA A 123 -10.42 6.25 -15.87
C ALA A 123 -9.63 6.27 -17.19
N GLU A 124 -8.54 5.49 -17.29
CA GLU A 124 -7.77 5.33 -18.52
C GLU A 124 -8.54 4.52 -19.56
N TYR A 125 -9.10 3.37 -19.17
CA TYR A 125 -9.90 2.52 -20.04
C TYR A 125 -11.09 3.26 -20.67
N GLN A 126 -11.75 4.13 -19.91
CA GLN A 126 -12.86 4.96 -20.43
C GLN A 126 -12.44 5.87 -21.59
N LYS A 127 -11.16 6.26 -21.68
CA LYS A 127 -10.66 7.16 -22.72
C LYS A 127 -10.32 6.43 -24.01
N ASN A 128 -9.69 5.26 -23.92
CA ASN A 128 -9.10 4.60 -25.09
C ASN A 128 -9.26 3.07 -25.12
N GLY A 129 -9.90 2.46 -24.12
CA GLY A 129 -10.04 1.00 -24.01
C GLY A 129 -8.77 0.27 -23.54
N GLU A 130 -7.79 1.00 -23.01
CA GLU A 130 -6.48 0.48 -22.59
C GLU A 130 -6.14 0.91 -21.16
N VAL A 131 -5.22 0.18 -20.53
CA VAL A 131 -4.62 0.58 -19.25
C VAL A 131 -3.12 0.35 -19.33
N CYS A 132 -2.31 1.41 -19.22
CA CYS A 132 -0.86 1.35 -19.34
C CYS A 132 -0.40 0.69 -20.66
N GLY A 133 -1.14 0.92 -21.75
CA GLY A 133 -0.92 0.32 -23.07
C GLY A 133 -1.44 -1.13 -23.22
N VAL A 134 -2.03 -1.72 -22.18
CA VAL A 134 -2.68 -3.03 -22.27
C VAL A 134 -4.10 -2.85 -22.76
N LYS A 135 -4.39 -3.34 -23.97
CA LYS A 135 -5.75 -3.37 -24.54
C LYS A 135 -6.66 -4.31 -23.75
N LEU A 136 -7.83 -3.81 -23.36
CA LEU A 136 -8.83 -4.58 -22.64
C LEU A 136 -10.07 -4.85 -23.51
N PRO A 137 -10.85 -5.92 -23.21
CA PRO A 137 -12.10 -6.18 -23.89
C PRO A 137 -13.07 -4.99 -23.82
N SER A 138 -13.90 -4.81 -24.84
CA SER A 138 -14.98 -3.81 -24.84
C SER A 138 -16.07 -4.16 -23.84
N GLY A 139 -16.78 -3.15 -23.32
CA GLY A 139 -17.98 -3.33 -22.51
C GLY A 139 -17.71 -3.57 -21.02
N LEU A 140 -16.46 -3.43 -20.56
CA LEU A 140 -16.14 -3.43 -19.15
C LEU A 140 -16.74 -2.19 -18.47
N LYS A 141 -17.10 -2.36 -17.20
CA LYS A 141 -17.62 -1.32 -16.32
C LYS A 141 -16.62 -1.10 -15.18
N ASN A 142 -16.87 -0.07 -14.38
CA ASN A 142 -16.17 0.07 -13.11
C ASN A 142 -16.39 -1.19 -12.25
N ALA A 143 -15.36 -1.61 -11.53
CA ALA A 143 -15.29 -2.86 -10.77
C ALA A 143 -15.45 -4.17 -11.58
N SER A 144 -15.44 -4.14 -12.92
CA SER A 144 -15.44 -5.39 -13.70
C SER A 144 -14.19 -6.22 -13.43
N LYS A 145 -14.37 -7.54 -13.27
CA LYS A 145 -13.26 -8.49 -13.19
C LYS A 145 -12.57 -8.58 -14.54
N LEU A 146 -11.24 -8.52 -14.55
CA LEU A 146 -10.45 -8.67 -15.76
C LEU A 146 -10.33 -10.16 -16.15
N PRO A 147 -10.23 -10.50 -17.44
CA PRO A 147 -10.04 -11.89 -17.88
C PRO A 147 -8.78 -12.52 -17.26
N GLU A 148 -7.71 -11.74 -17.17
CA GLU A 148 -6.49 -12.08 -16.46
C GLU A 148 -5.95 -10.86 -15.70
N PRO A 149 -5.19 -11.05 -14.61
CA PRO A 149 -4.50 -9.96 -13.97
C PRO A 149 -3.50 -9.28 -14.91
N ILE A 150 -3.53 -7.95 -14.95
CA ILE A 150 -2.64 -7.15 -15.78
C ILE A 150 -1.61 -6.41 -14.92
N PHE A 151 -0.41 -6.23 -15.47
CA PHE A 151 0.64 -5.42 -14.86
C PHE A 151 0.60 -4.00 -15.42
N THR A 152 0.49 -3.01 -14.55
CA THR A 152 0.26 -1.60 -14.91
C THR A 152 1.26 -0.71 -14.16
N PRO A 153 2.52 -0.63 -14.59
CA PRO A 153 3.56 0.04 -13.81
C PRO A 153 3.33 1.55 -13.73
N ALA A 154 3.86 2.16 -12.68
CA ALA A 154 3.93 3.62 -12.55
C ALA A 154 5.36 4.07 -12.22
N THR A 155 5.72 5.30 -12.60
CA THR A 155 6.94 5.93 -12.09
C THR A 155 6.70 6.41 -10.66
N LYS A 156 7.74 6.32 -9.83
CA LYS A 156 7.72 6.87 -8.48
C LYS A 156 8.06 8.35 -8.55
N ALA A 157 7.08 9.22 -8.30
CA ALA A 157 7.30 10.65 -8.38
C ALA A 157 8.09 11.18 -7.16
N GLU A 158 8.71 12.36 -7.29
CA GLU A 158 9.31 13.04 -6.14
C GLU A 158 8.22 13.45 -5.12
N MET A 159 8.64 13.71 -3.88
CA MET A 159 7.73 14.05 -2.78
C MET A 159 6.93 15.32 -3.10
N GLY A 160 5.66 15.17 -3.49
CA GLY A 160 4.76 16.27 -3.84
C GLY A 160 4.05 16.10 -5.19
N ASP A 161 4.56 15.22 -6.04
CA ASP A 161 3.97 14.89 -7.34
C ASP A 161 3.18 13.56 -7.30
N HIS A 162 2.32 13.34 -8.29
CA HIS A 162 1.54 12.11 -8.43
C HIS A 162 2.31 11.07 -9.23
N ASP A 163 2.24 9.81 -8.81
CA ASP A 163 2.77 8.68 -9.58
C ASP A 163 2.08 8.61 -10.95
N GLU A 164 2.88 8.45 -12.00
CA GLU A 164 2.40 8.45 -13.39
C GLU A 164 2.35 7.02 -13.92
N ASN A 165 1.16 6.59 -14.36
CA ASN A 165 1.01 5.33 -15.10
C ASN A 165 1.91 5.34 -16.34
N ILE A 166 2.75 4.32 -16.51
CA ILE A 166 3.62 4.16 -17.67
C ILE A 166 3.37 2.83 -18.37
N SER A 167 3.75 2.74 -19.65
CA SER A 167 3.74 1.45 -20.36
C SER A 167 4.84 0.53 -19.85
N PHE A 168 4.68 -0.78 -20.10
CA PHE A 168 5.74 -1.75 -19.83
C PHE A 168 7.02 -1.43 -20.62
N ASP A 169 6.89 -0.99 -21.88
CA ASP A 169 8.04 -0.57 -22.70
C ASP A 169 8.79 0.60 -22.06
N LYS A 170 8.06 1.56 -21.48
CA LYS A 170 8.68 2.67 -20.77
C LYS A 170 9.43 2.19 -19.51
N MET A 171 8.87 1.24 -18.78
CA MET A 171 9.56 0.62 -17.64
C MET A 171 10.83 -0.12 -18.08
N VAL A 172 10.81 -0.81 -19.22
CA VAL A 172 11.98 -1.47 -19.83
C VAL A 172 13.09 -0.45 -20.11
N GLU A 173 12.77 0.74 -20.61
CA GLU A 173 13.75 1.82 -20.80
C GLU A 173 14.40 2.28 -19.48
N ILE A 174 13.63 2.27 -18.38
CA ILE A 174 14.08 2.79 -17.08
C ILE A 174 14.97 1.78 -16.35
N ILE A 175 14.58 0.49 -16.31
CA ILE A 175 15.25 -0.51 -15.46
C ILE A 175 15.86 -1.69 -16.23
N GLY A 176 15.75 -1.70 -17.56
CA GLY A 176 16.24 -2.78 -18.43
C GLY A 176 15.25 -3.94 -18.58
N ALA A 177 15.30 -4.61 -19.73
CA ALA A 177 14.33 -5.62 -20.14
C ALA A 177 14.26 -6.83 -19.19
N ASP A 178 15.41 -7.36 -18.79
CA ASP A 178 15.48 -8.55 -17.92
C ASP A 178 14.84 -8.28 -16.56
N LEU A 179 15.17 -7.13 -15.96
CA LEU A 179 14.65 -6.75 -14.65
C LEU A 179 13.16 -6.40 -14.72
N ALA A 180 12.73 -5.68 -15.76
CA ALA A 180 11.32 -5.35 -15.97
C ALA A 180 10.45 -6.59 -16.14
N THR A 181 10.92 -7.57 -16.92
CA THR A 181 10.24 -8.86 -17.12
C THR A 181 10.10 -9.62 -15.81
N ARG A 182 11.19 -9.72 -15.03
CA ARG A 182 11.17 -10.37 -13.71
C ARG A 182 10.20 -9.69 -12.75
N VAL A 183 10.22 -8.36 -12.66
CA VAL A 183 9.30 -7.61 -11.79
C VAL A 183 7.85 -7.89 -12.19
N ARG A 184 7.51 -7.77 -13.48
CA ARG A 184 6.15 -8.06 -13.98
C ARG A 184 5.70 -9.47 -13.59
N ASP A 185 6.50 -10.48 -13.92
CA ASP A 185 6.12 -11.88 -13.75
C ASP A 185 5.97 -12.24 -12.26
N ILE A 186 6.89 -11.75 -11.42
CA ILE A 186 6.82 -11.92 -9.96
C ILE A 186 5.61 -11.18 -9.38
N SER A 187 5.36 -9.94 -9.77
CA SER A 187 4.20 -9.18 -9.27
C SER A 187 2.88 -9.87 -9.60
N ILE A 188 2.73 -10.40 -10.82
CA ILE A 188 1.54 -11.17 -11.21
C ILE A 188 1.42 -12.45 -10.37
N ALA A 189 2.54 -13.16 -10.13
CA ALA A 189 2.54 -14.36 -9.29
C ALA A 189 2.17 -14.08 -7.83
N LEU A 190 2.73 -13.01 -7.23
CA LEU A 190 2.39 -12.54 -5.89
C LEU A 190 0.91 -12.17 -5.79
N TYR A 191 0.42 -11.38 -6.75
CA TYR A 191 -0.97 -10.95 -6.81
C TYR A 191 -1.92 -12.15 -6.93
N ARG A 192 -1.67 -13.09 -7.85
CA ARG A 192 -2.53 -14.27 -8.04
C ARG A 192 -2.65 -15.08 -6.75
N ARG A 193 -1.52 -15.39 -6.10
CA ARG A 193 -1.52 -16.14 -4.83
C ARG A 193 -2.31 -15.39 -3.75
N ALA A 194 -2.11 -14.08 -3.62
CA ALA A 194 -2.81 -13.28 -2.63
C ALA A 194 -4.31 -13.15 -2.91
N ALA A 195 -4.68 -12.88 -4.16
CA ALA A 195 -6.06 -12.74 -4.59
C ALA A 195 -6.83 -14.05 -4.41
N ASP A 196 -6.24 -15.20 -4.77
CA ASP A 196 -6.85 -16.51 -4.57
C ASP A 196 -7.04 -16.83 -3.08
N TYR A 197 -6.02 -16.57 -2.25
CA TYR A 197 -6.11 -16.75 -0.80
C TYR A 197 -7.21 -15.86 -0.20
N ALA A 198 -7.19 -14.56 -0.51
CA ALA A 198 -8.14 -13.59 0.04
C ALA A 198 -9.57 -13.87 -0.41
N LEU A 199 -9.77 -14.32 -1.65
CA LEU A 199 -11.08 -14.70 -2.15
C LEU A 199 -11.66 -15.87 -1.36
N GLY A 200 -10.84 -16.85 -0.99
CA GLY A 200 -11.21 -17.93 -0.07
C GLY A 200 -11.58 -17.46 1.34
N LYS A 201 -11.23 -16.22 1.72
CA LYS A 201 -11.61 -15.54 2.96
C LYS A 201 -12.75 -14.53 2.77
N GLY A 202 -13.41 -14.51 1.61
CA GLY A 202 -14.51 -13.60 1.31
C GLY A 202 -14.06 -12.15 1.00
N ILE A 203 -12.80 -11.96 0.59
CA ILE A 203 -12.23 -10.66 0.25
C ILE A 203 -11.74 -10.68 -1.21
N ILE A 204 -12.15 -9.69 -2.00
CA ILE A 204 -11.57 -9.42 -3.32
C ILE A 204 -10.43 -8.42 -3.15
N ILE A 205 -9.23 -8.77 -3.63
CA ILE A 205 -8.14 -7.81 -3.83
C ILE A 205 -8.23 -7.31 -5.27
N ALA A 206 -8.80 -6.13 -5.46
CA ALA A 206 -9.07 -5.58 -6.78
C ALA A 206 -7.79 -5.21 -7.54
N ASP A 207 -6.89 -4.53 -6.84
CA ASP A 207 -5.55 -4.20 -7.28
C ASP A 207 -4.62 -4.05 -6.07
N THR A 208 -3.31 -4.12 -6.33
CA THR A 208 -2.26 -3.93 -5.32
C THR A 208 -1.02 -3.35 -5.96
N LYS A 209 -0.21 -2.68 -5.14
CA LYS A 209 1.06 -2.08 -5.50
C LYS A 209 2.18 -2.76 -4.72
N PHE A 210 3.15 -3.32 -5.42
CA PHE A 210 4.39 -3.82 -4.84
C PHE A 210 5.53 -2.84 -5.08
N GLU A 211 6.52 -2.86 -4.19
CA GLU A 211 7.82 -2.24 -4.42
C GLU A 211 8.92 -3.30 -4.34
N PHE A 212 9.95 -3.11 -5.15
CA PHE A 212 11.11 -3.98 -5.17
C PHE A 212 12.39 -3.18 -5.05
N GLY A 213 13.41 -3.84 -4.51
CA GLY A 213 14.78 -3.34 -4.51
C GLY A 213 15.76 -4.45 -4.86
N LEU A 214 17.00 -4.05 -5.08
CA LEU A 214 18.14 -4.96 -5.23
C LEU A 214 18.90 -5.00 -3.91
N ASP A 215 19.24 -6.19 -3.44
CA ASP A 215 20.18 -6.35 -2.32
C ASP A 215 21.64 -6.15 -2.77
N ALA A 216 22.59 -6.36 -1.86
CA ALA A 216 24.02 -6.18 -2.10
C ALA A 216 24.57 -7.08 -3.23
N ASP A 217 23.94 -8.22 -3.47
CA ASP A 217 24.32 -9.19 -4.51
C ASP A 217 23.56 -8.95 -5.83
N GLY A 218 22.73 -7.91 -5.89
CA GLY A 218 21.87 -7.63 -7.05
C GLY A 218 20.62 -8.50 -7.13
N THR A 219 20.24 -9.17 -6.04
CA THR A 219 19.05 -10.01 -5.99
C THR A 219 17.79 -9.15 -5.86
N LEU A 220 16.86 -9.34 -6.80
CA LEU A 220 15.54 -8.74 -6.75
C LEU A 220 14.78 -9.22 -5.51
N THR A 221 14.40 -8.27 -4.66
CA THR A 221 13.82 -8.51 -3.35
C THR A 221 12.57 -7.67 -3.17
N LEU A 222 11.49 -8.29 -2.70
CA LEU A 222 10.24 -7.61 -2.33
C LEU A 222 10.46 -6.77 -1.07
N MET A 223 10.00 -5.52 -1.11
CA MET A 223 10.18 -4.58 -0.01
C MET A 223 8.91 -3.77 0.25
N ASP A 224 9.03 -2.78 1.13
CA ASP A 224 7.96 -1.90 1.56
C ASP A 224 6.88 -2.58 2.42
N GLU A 225 5.66 -2.06 2.45
CA GLU A 225 4.50 -2.80 2.96
C GLU A 225 3.87 -3.61 1.82
N VAL A 226 3.26 -4.75 2.14
CA VAL A 226 2.73 -5.66 1.13
C VAL A 226 1.28 -5.99 1.43
N LEU A 227 0.42 -5.76 0.42
CA LEU A 227 -1.00 -6.15 0.43
C LEU A 227 -1.80 -5.62 1.62
N THR A 228 -1.41 -4.46 2.14
CA THR A 228 -2.19 -3.73 3.14
C THR A 228 -3.35 -2.98 2.46
N PRO A 229 -4.35 -2.49 3.21
CA PRO A 229 -5.39 -1.63 2.64
C PRO A 229 -4.87 -0.23 2.30
N ASP A 230 -3.63 0.11 2.65
CA ASP A 230 -2.99 1.35 2.20
C ASP A 230 -2.33 1.19 0.81
N SER A 231 -1.94 -0.04 0.45
CA SER A 231 -1.28 -0.40 -0.82
C SER A 231 -2.19 -1.13 -1.81
N SER A 232 -3.41 -1.48 -1.40
CA SER A 232 -4.31 -2.35 -2.16
C SER A 232 -5.77 -1.99 -1.95
N ARG A 233 -6.61 -2.34 -2.93
CA ARG A 233 -8.07 -2.22 -2.82
C ARG A 233 -8.71 -3.51 -2.37
N TYR A 234 -9.42 -3.46 -1.25
CA TYR A 234 -10.00 -4.62 -0.56
C TYR A 234 -11.52 -4.54 -0.53
N TRP A 235 -12.22 -5.39 -1.29
CA TRP A 235 -13.68 -5.40 -1.34
C TRP A 235 -14.27 -6.62 -0.64
N PRO A 236 -15.34 -6.47 0.16
CA PRO A 236 -16.14 -7.61 0.62
C PRO A 236 -16.84 -8.26 -0.57
N VAL A 237 -16.74 -9.59 -0.69
CA VAL A 237 -17.43 -10.35 -1.75
C VAL A 237 -18.95 -10.13 -1.67
N GLU A 238 -19.50 -10.04 -0.47
CA GLU A 238 -20.94 -9.85 -0.22
C GLU A 238 -21.49 -8.51 -0.72
N SER A 239 -20.62 -7.51 -0.93
CA SER A 239 -21.01 -6.17 -1.40
C SER A 239 -20.50 -5.85 -2.81
N TYR A 240 -19.82 -6.80 -3.44
CA TYR A 240 -19.27 -6.62 -4.78
C TYR A 240 -20.37 -6.58 -5.83
N ALA A 241 -20.37 -5.52 -6.65
CA ALA A 241 -21.18 -5.44 -7.84
C ALA A 241 -20.47 -4.62 -8.93
N GLU A 242 -20.55 -5.08 -10.17
CA GLU A 242 -20.05 -4.31 -11.32
C GLU A 242 -20.88 -3.06 -11.56
N GLY A 243 -20.22 -1.99 -12.01
CA GLY A 243 -20.82 -0.70 -12.34
C GLY A 243 -20.87 0.29 -11.17
N ILE A 244 -20.53 -0.12 -9.95
CA ILE A 244 -20.42 0.75 -8.77
C ILE A 244 -19.01 0.67 -8.17
N ASN A 245 -18.62 1.69 -7.40
CA ASN A 245 -17.48 1.55 -6.49
C ASN A 245 -17.94 0.73 -5.28
N PRO A 246 -17.40 -0.49 -5.05
CA PRO A 246 -17.83 -1.29 -3.92
C PRO A 246 -17.45 -0.61 -2.60
N PRO A 247 -18.23 -0.82 -1.52
CA PRO A 247 -17.75 -0.54 -0.17
C PRO A 247 -16.40 -1.22 0.05
N SER A 248 -15.43 -0.51 0.63
CA SER A 248 -14.07 -1.02 0.76
C SER A 248 -13.63 -1.14 2.21
N TYR A 249 -12.73 -2.08 2.48
CA TYR A 249 -11.96 -2.17 3.72
C TYR A 249 -10.77 -1.21 3.76
N ASP A 250 -10.50 -0.53 2.64
CA ASP A 250 -9.40 0.42 2.51
C ASP A 250 -9.83 1.88 2.82
N LYS A 251 -8.99 2.82 2.38
CA LYS A 251 -9.18 4.26 2.52
C LYS A 251 -10.45 4.81 1.86
N GLN A 252 -11.20 4.03 1.10
CA GLN A 252 -12.36 4.49 0.34
C GLN A 252 -13.42 5.13 1.23
N PHE A 253 -13.66 4.61 2.43
CA PHE A 253 -14.61 5.22 3.37
C PHE A 253 -14.23 6.66 3.75
N VAL A 254 -12.95 6.92 4.02
CA VAL A 254 -12.47 8.28 4.30
C VAL A 254 -12.48 9.14 3.04
N ARG A 255 -12.11 8.57 1.87
CA ARG A 255 -12.18 9.28 0.59
C ARG A 255 -13.61 9.73 0.27
N ASP A 256 -14.60 8.86 0.43
CA ASP A 256 -16.01 9.17 0.15
C ASP A 256 -16.55 10.27 1.08
N TRP A 257 -16.14 10.24 2.35
CA TRP A 257 -16.45 11.33 3.29
C TRP A 257 -15.78 12.65 2.88
N LEU A 258 -14.49 12.60 2.51
CA LEU A 258 -13.71 13.76 2.08
C LEU A 258 -14.23 14.39 0.79
N GLU A 259 -14.77 13.62 -0.15
CA GLU A 259 -15.44 14.15 -1.36
C GLU A 259 -16.67 15.01 -1.02
N GLN A 260 -17.27 14.79 0.15
CA GLN A 260 -18.43 15.55 0.65
C GLN A 260 -18.03 16.63 1.66
N ALA A 261 -16.76 16.65 2.10
CA ALA A 261 -16.29 17.56 3.11
C ALA A 261 -16.27 19.01 2.60
N THR A 262 -16.59 19.94 3.50
CA THR A 262 -16.54 21.37 3.22
C THR A 262 -15.59 22.08 4.18
N VAL A 263 -14.81 23.02 3.66
CA VAL A 263 -13.92 23.91 4.40
C VAL A 263 -14.32 25.34 4.04
N ASP A 264 -14.58 26.17 5.06
CA ASP A 264 -15.06 27.55 4.89
C ASP A 264 -16.29 27.69 3.96
N GLY A 265 -17.21 26.74 4.07
CA GLY A 265 -18.46 26.71 3.30
C GLY A 265 -18.31 26.30 1.82
N LYS A 266 -17.14 25.79 1.41
CA LYS A 266 -16.87 25.30 0.05
C LYS A 266 -16.42 23.84 0.07
N PRO A 267 -16.68 23.05 -0.99
CA PRO A 267 -16.10 21.72 -1.13
C PRO A 267 -14.57 21.77 -0.94
N TRP A 268 -14.04 20.82 -0.17
CA TRP A 268 -12.61 20.76 0.07
C TRP A 268 -11.85 20.49 -1.22
N GLY A 269 -10.92 21.37 -1.57
CA GLY A 269 -10.17 21.32 -2.83
C GLY A 269 -9.09 20.24 -2.92
N LYS A 270 -9.07 19.25 -2.01
CA LYS A 270 -8.06 18.17 -1.94
C LYS A 270 -6.63 18.72 -1.76
N VAL A 271 -6.52 19.85 -1.06
CA VAL A 271 -5.25 20.52 -0.74
C VAL A 271 -5.12 20.69 0.76
N ALA A 272 -3.89 20.66 1.26
CA ALA A 272 -3.63 20.85 2.68
C ALA A 272 -4.04 22.27 3.15
N PRO A 273 -4.52 22.44 4.40
CA PRO A 273 -4.75 21.39 5.40
C PRO A 273 -6.00 20.54 5.07
N ALA A 274 -5.97 19.27 5.49
CA ALA A 274 -7.15 18.40 5.41
C ALA A 274 -8.24 18.87 6.38
N PRO A 275 -9.54 18.66 6.06
CA PRO A 275 -10.62 18.88 7.01
C PRO A 275 -10.49 17.92 8.20
N ALA A 276 -10.89 18.38 9.38
CA ALA A 276 -10.85 17.59 10.60
C ALA A 276 -11.76 16.36 10.49
N LEU A 277 -11.22 15.17 10.75
CA LEU A 277 -11.99 13.93 10.68
C LEU A 277 -12.91 13.78 11.90
N PRO A 278 -14.22 13.57 11.71
CA PRO A 278 -15.13 13.24 12.81
C PRO A 278 -14.72 11.94 13.51
N ALA A 279 -14.97 11.85 14.82
CA ALA A 279 -14.63 10.65 15.61
C ALA A 279 -15.28 9.37 15.05
N GLU A 280 -16.49 9.46 14.50
CA GLU A 280 -17.17 8.34 13.85
C GLU A 280 -16.44 7.87 12.58
N VAL A 281 -15.82 8.79 11.83
CA VAL A 281 -15.09 8.47 10.61
C VAL A 281 -13.81 7.73 10.98
N ILE A 282 -13.10 8.22 12.00
CA ILE A 282 -11.91 7.58 12.56
C ILE A 282 -12.23 6.16 13.06
N ALA A 283 -13.30 6.01 13.85
CA ALA A 283 -13.69 4.72 14.41
C ALA A 283 -14.09 3.70 13.33
N LYS A 284 -14.90 4.12 12.33
CA LYS A 284 -15.29 3.26 11.21
C LYS A 284 -14.10 2.84 10.34
N THR A 285 -13.17 3.77 10.08
CA THR A 285 -11.94 3.48 9.32
C THR A 285 -11.09 2.44 10.03
N ARG A 286 -10.88 2.61 11.35
CA ARG A 286 -10.18 1.63 12.16
C ARG A 286 -10.86 0.25 12.12
N ALA A 287 -12.18 0.22 12.33
CA ALA A 287 -12.94 -1.02 12.33
C ALA A 287 -12.82 -1.77 10.99
N LYS A 288 -12.73 -1.06 9.86
CA LYS A 288 -12.52 -1.66 8.54
C LYS A 288 -11.16 -2.33 8.38
N TYR A 289 -10.09 -1.72 8.90
CA TYR A 289 -8.76 -2.35 8.94
C TYR A 289 -8.73 -3.57 9.86
N GLU A 290 -9.37 -3.50 11.04
CA GLU A 290 -9.49 -4.63 11.97
C GLU A 290 -10.28 -5.78 11.33
N GLU A 291 -11.39 -5.49 10.66
CA GLU A 291 -12.23 -6.47 9.97
C GLU A 291 -11.45 -7.19 8.85
N ALA A 292 -10.70 -6.44 8.03
CA ALA A 292 -9.87 -7.02 6.96
C ALA A 292 -8.80 -7.96 7.52
N LEU A 293 -8.05 -7.52 8.54
CA LEU A 293 -7.04 -8.36 9.17
C LEU A 293 -7.67 -9.63 9.76
N ALA A 294 -8.76 -9.48 10.52
CA ALA A 294 -9.44 -10.60 11.16
C ALA A 294 -9.95 -11.63 10.15
N ARG A 295 -10.49 -11.21 9.00
CA ARG A 295 -10.95 -12.14 7.95
C ARG A 295 -9.78 -12.87 7.27
N LEU A 296 -8.67 -12.18 7.01
CA LEU A 296 -7.49 -12.79 6.37
C LEU A 296 -6.83 -13.86 7.24
N THR A 297 -6.83 -13.68 8.57
CA THR A 297 -6.06 -14.50 9.51
C THR A 297 -6.87 -15.58 10.23
N GLN A 298 -8.18 -15.64 10.03
CA GLN A 298 -9.02 -16.78 10.46
C GLN A 298 -8.67 -18.03 9.66
#